data_AF-A0A7J0ACU6-F1
#
_entry.id   AF-A0A7J0ACU6-F1
#
_cell.length_a   1.000
_cell.length_b   1.000
_cell.length_c   1.000
_cell.angle_alpha   90.00
_cell.angle_beta   90.00
_cell.angle_gamma   90.00
#
_symmetry.space_group_name_H-M   'P 1'
#
loop_
_entity.id
_entity.type
_entity.pdbx_description
1 polymer ?
#
loop_
_entity_poly.entity_id
_entity_poly.type
_entity_poly.pdbx_seq_one_letter_code
_entity_poly.pdbx_strand_id
1 'polypeptide(L)'
;MKQYTGTKTVKAVPMTYGEAHERGLIRENAYVEEYNDNKGYHVIYPDGYESWSPAEVFEDAYKLSETPLDRLNIEIADLKQKADKLGAFIFNKNDGKDFKALPLGTRAFLIAQFNTMCAYLNLAALRQSCMEGNEECRPSGLSFEQILPMLREGFSIRRAGWNGKGLMVFKQVPAHITSEIIPKMQSLPDEAKRLVLASGDHIDYVAQCLIFNPTTGEANSWVPSISDVFATDWELVM
;
A
#
# COMPACT_ATOMS: atom_id res chain seq x y z
N MET A 1 -16.78 30.19 15.07
CA MET A 1 -16.28 28.98 15.78
C MET A 1 -15.21 28.32 14.92
N LYS A 2 -14.24 27.61 15.50
CA LYS A 2 -13.22 26.85 14.77
C LYS A 2 -13.49 25.35 14.93
N GLN A 3 -13.31 24.59 13.86
CA GLN A 3 -13.48 23.13 13.85
C GLN A 3 -12.11 22.45 13.97
N TYR A 4 -12.05 21.35 14.72
CA TYR A 4 -10.86 20.54 14.92
C TYR A 4 -11.21 19.06 14.69
N THR A 5 -10.28 18.30 14.11
CA THR A 5 -10.42 16.86 13.86
C THR A 5 -9.22 16.15 14.47
N GLY A 6 -9.46 15.05 15.18
CA GLY A 6 -8.42 14.21 15.76
C GLY A 6 -8.78 12.74 15.68
N THR A 7 -7.80 11.86 15.88
CA THR A 7 -7.96 10.40 15.95
C THR A 7 -7.48 9.91 17.31
N LYS A 8 -8.16 8.90 17.89
CA LYS A 8 -7.77 8.28 19.16
C LYS A 8 -8.18 6.81 19.21
N THR A 9 -7.35 6.00 19.84
CA THR A 9 -7.67 4.61 20.20
C THR A 9 -8.06 4.56 21.66
N VAL A 10 -9.14 3.84 21.98
CA VAL A 10 -9.66 3.70 23.34
C VAL A 10 -9.77 2.22 23.68
N LYS A 11 -9.80 1.90 24.98
CA LYS A 11 -10.23 0.58 25.45
C LYS A 11 -11.68 0.67 25.87
N ALA A 12 -12.46 -0.36 25.58
CA ALA A 12 -13.86 -0.37 25.96
C ALA A 12 -14.33 -1.76 26.37
N VAL A 13 -15.25 -1.82 27.34
CA VAL A 13 -15.97 -3.02 27.73
C VAL A 13 -17.46 -2.71 27.81
N PRO A 14 -18.37 -3.65 27.44
CA PRO A 14 -19.80 -3.45 27.59
C PRO A 14 -20.18 -3.10 29.03
N MET A 15 -21.07 -2.13 29.21
CA MET A 15 -21.58 -1.69 30.51
C MET A 15 -22.95 -1.05 30.34
N THR A 16 -23.91 -1.40 31.18
CA THR A 16 -25.24 -0.77 31.17
C THR A 16 -25.18 0.64 31.77
N TYR A 17 -26.17 1.47 31.48
CA TYR A 17 -26.25 2.82 32.04
C TYR A 17 -26.33 2.82 33.58
N GLY A 18 -27.09 1.87 34.16
CA GLY A 18 -27.20 1.71 35.61
C GLY A 18 -25.87 1.33 36.26
N GLU A 19 -25.15 0.35 35.70
CA GLU A 19 -23.79 -0.02 36.15
C GLU A 19 -22.81 1.17 36.08
N ALA A 20 -22.95 2.01 35.04
CA ALA A 20 -22.12 3.20 34.88
C ALA A 20 -22.42 4.26 35.94
N HIS A 21 -23.68 4.41 36.36
CA HIS A 21 -24.06 5.28 37.48
C HIS A 21 -23.49 4.78 38.80
N GLU A 22 -23.61 3.48 39.10
CA GLU A 22 -23.02 2.87 40.30
C GLU A 22 -21.50 3.09 40.40
N ARG A 23 -20.80 3.16 39.25
CA ARG A 23 -19.37 3.45 39.16
C ARG A 23 -19.01 4.94 39.15
N GLY A 24 -20.00 5.84 39.22
CA GLY A 24 -19.78 7.29 39.22
C GLY A 24 -19.41 7.88 37.86
N LEU A 25 -19.63 7.15 36.75
CA LEU A 25 -19.39 7.64 35.39
C LEU A 25 -20.53 8.53 34.88
N ILE A 26 -21.72 8.42 35.49
CA ILE A 26 -22.88 9.28 35.27
C ILE A 26 -23.05 10.18 36.49
N ARG A 27 -23.24 11.48 36.28
CA ARG A 27 -23.48 12.43 37.37
C ARG A 27 -24.88 12.20 37.95
N GLU A 28 -25.01 12.26 39.27
CA GLU A 28 -26.28 12.04 40.00
C GLU A 28 -27.44 12.87 39.46
N ASN A 29 -27.19 14.14 39.12
CA ASN A 29 -28.22 15.06 38.61
C ASN A 29 -28.58 14.84 37.12
N ALA A 30 -27.89 13.92 36.45
CA ALA A 30 -28.13 13.53 35.06
C ALA A 30 -28.62 12.09 34.92
N TYR A 31 -28.74 11.35 36.04
CA TYR A 31 -29.17 9.96 36.08
C TYR A 31 -30.70 9.84 35.93
N VAL A 32 -31.13 8.85 35.14
CA VAL A 32 -32.53 8.49 34.92
C VAL A 32 -32.69 6.98 35.04
N GLU A 33 -33.38 6.52 36.09
CA GLU A 33 -33.53 5.10 36.43
C GLU A 33 -34.18 4.27 35.30
N GLU A 34 -35.11 4.85 34.55
CA GLU A 34 -35.75 4.19 33.39
C GLU A 34 -34.75 3.75 32.31
N TYR A 35 -33.54 4.32 32.30
CA TYR A 35 -32.51 4.03 31.32
C TYR A 35 -31.50 2.98 31.78
N ASN A 36 -31.66 2.38 32.97
CA ASN A 36 -30.66 1.47 33.55
C ASN A 36 -30.22 0.34 32.63
N ASP A 37 -31.15 -0.24 31.89
CA ASP A 37 -30.89 -1.36 30.98
C ASP A 37 -30.32 -0.91 29.62
N ASN A 38 -30.18 0.40 29.38
CA ASN A 38 -29.61 0.91 28.14
C ASN A 38 -28.16 0.43 27.99
N LYS A 39 -27.88 -0.20 26.86
CA LYS A 39 -26.56 -0.73 26.54
C LYS A 39 -25.59 0.39 26.21
N GLY A 40 -24.38 0.24 26.69
CA GLY A 40 -23.28 1.12 26.37
C GLY A 40 -21.94 0.47 26.63
N TYR A 41 -20.93 1.32 26.69
CA TYR A 41 -19.55 0.92 26.92
C TYR A 41 -18.91 1.82 27.97
N HIS A 42 -18.20 1.21 28.90
CA HIS A 42 -17.18 1.89 29.69
C HIS A 42 -15.94 2.08 28.83
N VAL A 43 -15.54 3.32 28.64
CA VAL A 43 -14.46 3.72 27.73
C VAL A 43 -13.32 4.31 28.54
N ILE A 44 -12.11 3.80 28.32
CA ILE A 44 -10.87 4.27 28.93
C ILE A 44 -10.00 4.90 27.84
N TYR A 45 -9.67 6.18 28.02
CA TYR A 45 -8.86 6.96 27.10
C TYR A 45 -7.35 6.83 27.40
N PRO A 46 -6.47 7.20 26.46
CA PRO A 46 -5.01 7.07 26.63
C PRO A 46 -4.43 7.86 27.82
N ASP A 47 -5.07 8.96 28.21
CA ASP A 47 -4.69 9.78 29.36
C ASP A 47 -5.24 9.25 30.70
N GLY A 48 -5.94 8.11 30.67
CA GLY A 48 -6.61 7.54 31.83
C GLY A 48 -7.96 8.16 32.15
N TYR A 49 -8.46 9.12 31.35
CA TYR A 49 -9.84 9.57 31.49
C TYR A 49 -10.78 8.40 31.22
N GLU A 50 -11.87 8.32 31.98
CA GLU A 50 -12.89 7.28 31.84
C GLU A 50 -14.25 7.91 31.59
N SER A 51 -15.06 7.30 30.73
CA SER A 51 -16.43 7.74 30.46
C SER A 51 -17.33 6.55 30.17
N TRP A 52 -18.65 6.76 30.27
CA TRP A 52 -19.62 5.87 29.65
C TRP A 52 -20.14 6.46 28.34
N SER A 53 -20.31 5.61 27.32
CA SER A 53 -20.89 5.98 26.03
C SER A 53 -22.07 5.06 25.69
N PRO A 54 -23.21 5.60 25.20
CA PRO A 54 -24.27 4.76 24.63
C PRO A 54 -23.72 3.87 23.51
N ALA A 55 -24.28 2.67 23.36
CA ALA A 55 -23.77 1.66 22.42
C ALA A 55 -23.75 2.17 20.98
N GLU A 56 -24.86 2.74 20.49
CA GLU A 56 -24.97 3.30 19.14
C GLU A 56 -23.91 4.38 18.88
N VAL A 57 -23.78 5.34 19.81
CA VAL A 57 -22.80 6.43 19.72
C VAL A 57 -21.35 5.88 19.70
N PHE A 58 -21.08 4.85 20.50
CA PHE A 58 -19.76 4.24 20.57
C PHE A 58 -19.43 3.48 19.28
N GLU A 59 -20.33 2.64 18.80
CA GLU A 59 -20.13 1.78 17.63
C GLU A 59 -20.07 2.58 16.31
N ASP A 60 -20.74 3.74 16.25
CA ASP A 60 -20.60 4.69 15.15
C ASP A 60 -19.22 5.35 15.12
N ALA A 61 -18.71 5.75 16.29
CA ALA A 61 -17.46 6.49 16.42
C ALA A 61 -16.20 5.61 16.42
N TYR A 62 -16.30 4.37 16.90
CA TYR A 62 -15.16 3.47 17.10
C TYR A 62 -15.36 2.14 16.39
N LYS A 63 -14.26 1.58 15.88
CA LYS A 63 -14.21 0.25 15.27
C LYS A 63 -13.22 -0.63 16.05
N LEU A 64 -13.55 -1.90 16.21
CA LEU A 64 -12.67 -2.89 16.84
C LEU A 64 -11.34 -2.92 16.09
N SER A 65 -10.22 -2.87 16.81
CA SER A 65 -8.88 -2.73 16.21
C SER A 65 -7.81 -3.55 16.95
N GLU A 66 -8.20 -4.66 17.58
CA GLU A 66 -7.31 -5.49 18.40
C GLU A 66 -6.24 -6.18 17.56
N THR A 67 -6.65 -6.78 16.44
CA THR A 67 -5.75 -7.55 15.57
C THR A 67 -5.16 -6.69 14.45
N PRO A 68 -4.03 -7.12 13.85
CA PRO A 68 -3.54 -6.51 12.62
C PRO A 68 -4.57 -6.53 11.47
N LEU A 69 -5.39 -7.58 11.39
CA LEU A 69 -6.45 -7.70 10.39
C LEU A 69 -7.56 -6.66 10.61
N ASP A 70 -7.98 -6.45 11.86
CA ASP A 70 -8.99 -5.43 12.19
C ASP A 70 -8.54 -4.04 11.74
N ARG A 71 -7.28 -3.69 12.03
CA ARG A 71 -6.72 -2.39 11.62
C ARG A 71 -6.63 -2.26 10.10
N LEU A 72 -6.27 -3.33 9.41
CA LEU A 72 -6.24 -3.35 7.95
C LEU A 72 -7.65 -3.18 7.35
N ASN A 73 -8.66 -3.83 7.93
CA ASN A 73 -10.05 -3.72 7.50
C ASN A 73 -10.58 -2.29 7.65
N ILE A 74 -10.28 -1.63 8.78
CA ILE A 74 -10.61 -0.23 9.00
C ILE A 74 -9.94 0.66 7.96
N GLU A 75 -8.63 0.46 7.74
CA GLU A 75 -7.86 1.23 6.77
C GLU A 75 -8.40 1.09 5.34
N ILE A 76 -8.72 -0.14 4.92
CA ILE A 76 -9.31 -0.43 3.61
C ILE A 76 -10.67 0.26 3.46
N ALA A 77 -11.54 0.16 4.46
CA ALA A 77 -12.86 0.78 4.42
C ALA A 77 -12.77 2.31 4.30
N ASP A 78 -11.91 2.94 5.10
CA ASP A 78 -11.69 4.38 5.10
C ASP A 78 -11.10 4.86 3.76
N LEU A 79 -10.06 4.16 3.27
CA LEU A 79 -9.41 4.49 2.01
C LEU A 79 -10.38 4.32 0.85
N LYS A 80 -11.13 3.22 0.82
CA LYS A 80 -12.15 2.95 -0.20
C LYS A 80 -13.20 4.06 -0.22
N GLN A 81 -13.73 4.46 0.93
CA GLN A 81 -14.71 5.55 0.98
C GLN A 81 -14.15 6.86 0.41
N LYS A 82 -12.90 7.19 0.72
CA LYS A 82 -12.23 8.38 0.18
C LYS A 82 -11.98 8.26 -1.32
N ALA A 83 -11.53 7.09 -1.79
CA ALA A 83 -11.26 6.82 -3.21
C ALA A 83 -12.56 6.89 -4.02
N ASP A 84 -13.64 6.28 -3.53
CA ASP A 84 -14.95 6.28 -4.17
C ASP A 84 -15.51 7.71 -4.29
N LYS A 85 -15.40 8.53 -3.23
CA LYS A 85 -15.80 9.95 -3.26
C LYS A 85 -14.99 10.76 -4.27
N LEU A 86 -13.66 10.55 -4.31
CA LEU A 86 -12.78 11.25 -5.25
C LEU A 86 -13.04 10.80 -6.70
N GLY A 87 -13.16 9.50 -6.95
CA GLY A 87 -13.49 8.94 -8.25
C GLY A 87 -14.85 9.45 -8.74
N ALA A 88 -15.86 9.48 -7.87
CA ALA A 88 -17.16 10.07 -8.18
C ALA A 88 -17.02 11.55 -8.58
N PHE A 89 -16.23 12.34 -7.85
CA PHE A 89 -15.96 13.73 -8.23
C PHE A 89 -15.30 13.87 -9.60
N ILE A 90 -14.30 13.03 -9.91
CA ILE A 90 -13.54 13.11 -11.16
C ILE A 90 -14.38 12.67 -12.36
N PHE A 91 -15.10 11.55 -12.24
CA PHE A 91 -15.69 10.86 -13.39
C PHE A 91 -17.21 11.01 -13.50
N ASN A 92 -17.92 11.17 -12.38
CA ASN A 92 -19.39 10.99 -12.35
C ASN A 92 -20.16 12.25 -11.95
N LYS A 93 -19.60 13.08 -11.06
CA LYS A 93 -20.29 14.26 -10.52
C LYS A 93 -20.37 15.35 -11.58
N ASN A 94 -21.59 15.84 -11.84
CA ASN A 94 -21.86 16.87 -12.85
C ASN A 94 -21.24 16.54 -14.23
N ASP A 95 -21.29 15.27 -14.65
CA ASP A 95 -20.69 14.75 -15.89
C ASP A 95 -19.18 15.08 -16.04
N GLY A 96 -18.48 15.21 -14.91
CA GLY A 96 -17.08 15.61 -14.83
C GLY A 96 -16.80 17.06 -15.19
N LYS A 97 -17.83 17.91 -15.35
CA LYS A 97 -17.67 19.34 -15.69
C LYS A 97 -16.92 20.10 -14.58
N ASP A 98 -17.24 19.82 -13.32
CA ASP A 98 -16.58 20.44 -12.17
C ASP A 98 -15.08 20.11 -12.18
N PHE A 99 -14.73 18.84 -12.38
CA PHE A 99 -13.35 18.42 -12.51
C PHE A 99 -12.66 19.09 -13.70
N LYS A 100 -13.29 19.11 -14.89
CA LYS A 100 -12.75 19.73 -16.11
C LYS A 100 -12.52 21.24 -15.99
N ALA A 101 -13.32 21.93 -15.16
CA ALA A 101 -13.19 23.36 -14.90
C ALA A 101 -11.99 23.71 -13.99
N LEU A 102 -11.40 22.72 -13.32
CA LEU A 102 -10.22 22.95 -12.48
C LEU A 102 -8.96 23.25 -13.31
N PRO A 103 -8.02 24.03 -12.76
CA PRO A 103 -6.70 24.23 -13.37
C PRO A 103 -6.01 22.90 -13.69
N LEU A 104 -5.20 22.89 -14.76
CA LEU A 104 -4.52 21.69 -15.25
C LEU A 104 -3.73 20.96 -14.15
N GLY A 105 -2.96 21.70 -13.35
CA GLY A 105 -2.17 21.12 -12.25
C GLY A 105 -3.04 20.43 -11.19
N THR A 106 -4.15 21.05 -10.79
CA THR A 106 -5.11 20.45 -9.84
C THR A 106 -5.72 19.17 -10.41
N ARG A 107 -6.11 19.17 -11.69
CA ARG A 107 -6.64 17.97 -12.35
C ARG A 107 -5.61 16.84 -12.36
N ALA A 108 -4.37 17.14 -12.73
CA ALA A 108 -3.28 16.17 -12.74
C ALA A 108 -3.03 15.56 -11.36
N PHE A 109 -2.98 16.39 -10.30
CA PHE A 109 -2.81 15.89 -8.94
C PHE A 109 -3.98 15.04 -8.44
N LEU A 110 -5.23 15.40 -8.74
CA LEU A 110 -6.37 14.59 -8.34
C LEU A 110 -6.41 13.23 -9.04
N ILE A 111 -6.02 13.18 -10.32
CA ILE A 111 -5.89 11.91 -11.06
C ILE A 111 -4.76 11.06 -10.47
N ALA A 112 -3.59 11.64 -10.22
CA ALA A 112 -2.47 10.93 -9.60
C ALA A 112 -2.85 10.40 -8.21
N GLN A 113 -3.45 11.25 -7.37
CA GLN A 113 -3.95 10.89 -6.05
C GLN A 113 -4.94 9.71 -6.13
N PHE A 114 -5.95 9.79 -7.00
CA PHE A 114 -6.93 8.73 -7.16
C PHE A 114 -6.28 7.40 -7.53
N ASN A 115 -5.39 7.38 -8.54
CA ASN A 115 -4.72 6.17 -8.96
C ASN A 115 -3.79 5.60 -7.87
N THR A 116 -3.06 6.45 -7.14
CA THR A 116 -2.25 6.01 -5.99
C THR A 116 -3.12 5.42 -4.87
N MET A 117 -4.29 5.99 -4.60
CA MET A 117 -5.23 5.44 -3.63
C MET A 117 -5.76 4.07 -4.07
N CYS A 118 -6.11 3.90 -5.35
CA CYS A 118 -6.53 2.60 -5.90
C CYS A 118 -5.40 1.56 -5.87
N ALA A 119 -4.18 1.95 -6.23
CA ALA A 119 -3.00 1.08 -6.15
C ALA A 119 -2.73 0.64 -4.70
N TYR A 120 -2.86 1.56 -3.74
CA TYR A 120 -2.71 1.21 -2.33
C TYR A 120 -3.83 0.27 -1.86
N LEU A 121 -5.08 0.57 -2.22
CA LEU A 121 -6.23 -0.26 -1.89
C LEU A 121 -6.09 -1.69 -2.43
N ASN A 122 -5.60 -1.85 -3.66
CA ASN A 122 -5.35 -3.18 -4.25
C ASN A 122 -4.28 -3.96 -3.46
N LEU A 123 -3.15 -3.32 -3.10
CA LEU A 123 -2.12 -3.96 -2.25
C LEU A 123 -2.66 -4.35 -0.87
N ALA A 124 -3.44 -3.46 -0.25
CA ALA A 124 -4.04 -3.72 1.05
C ALA A 124 -5.07 -4.86 0.99
N ALA A 125 -5.92 -4.89 -0.04
CA ALA A 125 -6.93 -5.94 -0.23
C ALA A 125 -6.30 -7.31 -0.52
N LEU A 126 -5.25 -7.39 -1.33
CA LEU A 126 -4.49 -8.63 -1.52
C LEU A 126 -3.91 -9.13 -0.19
N ARG A 127 -3.31 -8.24 0.60
CA ARG A 127 -2.80 -8.59 1.93
C ARG A 127 -3.91 -9.05 2.88
N GLN A 128 -5.06 -8.38 2.87
CA GLN A 128 -6.23 -8.73 3.67
C GLN A 128 -6.71 -10.15 3.34
N SER A 129 -6.90 -10.45 2.06
CA SER A 129 -7.35 -11.77 1.61
C SER A 129 -6.44 -12.90 2.11
N CYS A 130 -5.13 -12.68 2.09
CA CYS A 130 -4.16 -13.66 2.60
C CYS A 130 -4.25 -13.81 4.12
N MET A 131 -4.47 -12.71 4.85
CA MET A 131 -4.64 -12.74 6.32
C MET A 131 -5.94 -13.44 6.73
N GLU A 132 -7.04 -13.24 6.00
CA GLU A 132 -8.33 -13.89 6.25
C GLU A 132 -8.29 -15.39 5.96
N GLY A 133 -7.64 -15.80 4.86
CA GLY A 133 -7.47 -17.20 4.49
C GLY A 133 -6.36 -17.93 5.25
N ASN A 134 -5.52 -17.20 6.00
CA ASN A 134 -4.25 -17.71 6.52
C ASN A 134 -3.39 -18.36 5.42
N GLU A 135 -3.35 -17.71 4.26
CA GLU A 135 -2.66 -18.17 3.05
C GLU A 135 -1.35 -17.41 2.84
N GLU A 136 -0.42 -18.04 2.13
CA GLU A 136 0.79 -17.37 1.66
C GLU A 136 0.42 -16.25 0.68
N CYS A 137 0.93 -15.04 0.92
CA CYS A 137 0.67 -13.91 0.04
C CYS A 137 1.42 -14.05 -1.28
N ARG A 138 0.66 -14.03 -2.39
CA ARG A 138 1.19 -14.13 -3.76
C ARG A 138 0.75 -12.90 -4.57
N PRO A 139 1.52 -11.80 -4.51
CA PRO A 139 1.15 -10.57 -5.21
C PRO A 139 1.08 -10.80 -6.73
N SER A 140 -0.10 -10.60 -7.30
CA SER A 140 -0.36 -10.77 -8.73
C SER A 140 -1.44 -9.79 -9.19
N GLY A 141 -1.58 -9.59 -10.51
CA GLY A 141 -2.50 -8.61 -11.08
C GLY A 141 -2.14 -7.16 -10.70
N LEU A 142 -0.85 -6.88 -10.58
CA LEU A 142 -0.32 -5.58 -10.18
C LEU A 142 -0.03 -4.70 -11.39
N SER A 143 -0.11 -3.39 -11.20
CA SER A 143 0.37 -2.39 -12.14
C SER A 143 1.88 -2.14 -11.99
N PHE A 144 2.45 -1.44 -12.98
CA PHE A 144 3.88 -1.11 -12.96
C PHE A 144 4.26 -0.28 -11.72
N GLU A 145 3.45 0.72 -11.35
CA GLU A 145 3.72 1.54 -10.16
C GLU A 145 3.67 0.75 -8.85
N GLN A 146 2.91 -0.35 -8.81
CA GLN A 146 2.83 -1.23 -7.64
C GLN A 146 4.07 -2.14 -7.53
N ILE A 147 4.64 -2.58 -8.65
CA ILE A 147 5.86 -3.43 -8.63
C ILE A 147 7.16 -2.64 -8.55
N LEU A 148 7.16 -1.35 -8.91
CA LEU A 148 8.39 -0.56 -8.96
C LEU A 148 9.14 -0.52 -7.61
N PRO A 149 8.47 -0.37 -6.44
CA PRO A 149 9.13 -0.51 -5.14
C PRO A 149 9.74 -1.91 -4.93
N MET A 150 9.04 -2.96 -5.36
CA MET A 150 9.55 -4.34 -5.22
C MET A 150 10.82 -4.53 -6.08
N LEU A 151 10.77 -4.09 -7.33
CA LEU A 151 11.93 -4.16 -8.21
C LEU A 151 13.13 -3.35 -7.66
N ARG A 152 12.86 -2.17 -7.07
CA ARG A 152 13.90 -1.33 -6.46
C ARG A 152 14.62 -2.04 -5.31
N GLU A 153 13.88 -2.81 -4.53
CA GLU A 153 14.38 -3.63 -3.42
C GLU A 153 14.96 -4.99 -3.86
N GLY A 154 15.00 -5.26 -5.18
CA GLY A 154 15.65 -6.44 -5.73
C GLY A 154 14.75 -7.67 -5.82
N PHE A 155 13.44 -7.53 -5.59
CA PHE A 155 12.49 -8.62 -5.85
C PHE A 155 12.39 -8.91 -7.35
N SER A 156 12.24 -10.19 -7.67
CA SER A 156 12.00 -10.67 -9.04
C SER A 156 10.52 -10.54 -9.39
N ILE A 157 10.23 -9.94 -10.53
CA ILE A 157 8.87 -9.69 -11.02
C ILE A 157 8.71 -10.27 -12.42
N ARG A 158 7.47 -10.53 -12.82
CA ARG A 158 7.17 -10.94 -14.21
C ARG A 158 5.79 -10.47 -14.66
N ARG A 159 5.59 -10.46 -15.97
CA ARG A 159 4.27 -10.26 -16.58
C ARG A 159 3.65 -11.59 -16.94
N ALA A 160 2.38 -11.78 -16.61
CA ALA A 160 1.62 -12.96 -17.03
C ALA A 160 1.43 -13.03 -18.56
N GLY A 161 1.31 -11.87 -19.22
CA GLY A 161 1.01 -11.74 -20.64
C GLY A 161 2.23 -11.71 -21.58
N TRP A 162 3.45 -11.94 -21.10
CA TRP A 162 4.61 -12.02 -22.00
C TRP A 162 4.53 -13.24 -22.92
N ASN A 163 4.91 -13.03 -24.19
CA ASN A 163 5.15 -14.10 -25.15
C ASN A 163 6.47 -14.80 -24.81
N GLY A 164 6.45 -15.59 -23.74
CA GLY A 164 7.60 -16.28 -23.16
C GLY A 164 7.25 -16.77 -21.77
N LYS A 165 6.93 -18.06 -21.64
CA LYS A 165 6.56 -18.63 -20.33
C LYS A 165 7.77 -18.56 -19.40
N GLY A 166 7.56 -17.96 -18.22
CA GLY A 166 8.55 -17.94 -17.15
C GLY A 166 9.63 -16.87 -17.26
N LEU A 167 9.54 -15.93 -18.22
CA LEU A 167 10.41 -14.76 -18.23
C LEU A 167 10.26 -13.98 -16.92
N MET A 168 11.38 -13.51 -16.36
CA MET A 168 11.41 -12.74 -15.12
C MET A 168 12.38 -11.57 -15.22
N VAL A 169 12.11 -10.53 -14.46
CA VAL A 169 12.93 -9.33 -14.37
C VAL A 169 13.38 -9.11 -12.94
N PHE A 170 14.64 -8.76 -12.77
CA PHE A 170 15.21 -8.39 -11.49
C PHE A 170 16.31 -7.34 -11.65
N LYS A 171 16.49 -6.56 -10.60
CA LYS A 171 17.55 -5.56 -10.49
C LYS A 171 18.90 -6.24 -10.29
N GLN A 172 19.91 -5.82 -11.05
CA GLN A 172 21.29 -6.20 -10.76
C GLN A 172 21.85 -5.37 -9.60
N VAL A 173 22.61 -6.03 -8.73
CA VAL A 173 23.38 -5.35 -7.69
C VAL A 173 24.49 -4.54 -8.38
N PRO A 174 24.67 -3.24 -8.06
CA PRO A 174 25.80 -2.48 -8.57
C PRO A 174 27.11 -3.18 -8.26
N ALA A 175 28.01 -3.23 -9.24
CA ALA A 175 29.23 -4.00 -9.13
C ALA A 175 30.43 -3.17 -9.58
N HIS A 176 31.48 -3.17 -8.76
CA HIS A 176 32.76 -2.56 -9.05
C HIS A 176 33.75 -3.66 -9.49
N ILE A 177 34.10 -3.68 -10.78
CA ILE A 177 34.93 -4.72 -11.36
C ILE A 177 36.32 -4.17 -11.63
N THR A 178 37.32 -4.63 -10.89
CA THR A 178 38.70 -4.11 -10.92
C THR A 178 39.52 -4.67 -12.08
N SER A 179 40.68 -4.08 -12.33
CA SER A 179 41.68 -4.47 -13.34
C SER A 179 42.23 -5.88 -13.17
N GLU A 180 42.07 -6.46 -11.99
CA GLU A 180 42.35 -7.88 -11.71
C GLU A 180 41.36 -8.82 -12.40
N ILE A 181 40.08 -8.40 -12.48
CA ILE A 181 38.97 -9.20 -12.96
C ILE A 181 38.72 -8.94 -14.45
N ILE A 182 38.85 -7.68 -14.90
CA ILE A 182 38.57 -7.26 -16.30
C ILE A 182 39.21 -8.18 -17.35
N PRO A 183 40.50 -8.57 -17.27
CA PRO A 183 41.12 -9.46 -18.25
C PRO A 183 40.44 -10.84 -18.35
N LYS A 184 39.84 -11.31 -17.26
CA LYS A 184 39.20 -12.63 -17.11
C LYS A 184 37.73 -12.63 -17.52
N MET A 185 37.14 -11.46 -17.80
CA MET A 185 35.74 -11.37 -18.17
C MET A 185 35.49 -11.99 -19.54
N GLN A 186 34.56 -12.94 -19.60
CA GLN A 186 34.06 -13.53 -20.85
C GLN A 186 33.00 -12.65 -21.53
N SER A 187 32.39 -11.73 -20.79
CA SER A 187 31.34 -10.82 -21.26
C SER A 187 31.87 -9.61 -22.04
N LEU A 188 33.19 -9.45 -22.17
CA LEU A 188 33.82 -8.35 -22.90
C LEU A 188 34.79 -8.87 -23.97
N PRO A 189 34.78 -8.32 -25.20
CA PRO A 189 35.83 -8.56 -26.19
C PRO A 189 37.17 -7.98 -25.75
N ASP A 190 38.28 -8.52 -26.25
CA ASP A 190 39.63 -8.10 -25.84
C ASP A 190 39.94 -6.62 -26.13
N GLU A 191 39.44 -6.09 -27.25
CA GLU A 191 39.63 -4.67 -27.56
C GLU A 191 38.87 -3.75 -26.58
N ALA A 192 37.70 -4.16 -26.11
CA ALA A 192 36.97 -3.42 -25.08
C ALA A 192 37.74 -3.42 -23.74
N LYS A 193 38.30 -4.58 -23.35
CA LYS A 193 39.16 -4.69 -22.16
C LYS A 193 40.37 -3.75 -22.27
N ARG A 194 41.03 -3.72 -23.44
CA ARG A 194 42.18 -2.84 -23.71
C ARG A 194 41.81 -1.36 -23.53
N LEU A 195 40.68 -0.93 -24.10
CA LEU A 195 40.21 0.46 -24.01
C LEU A 195 39.86 0.87 -22.57
N VAL A 196 39.19 -0.02 -21.83
CA VAL A 196 38.88 0.21 -20.41
C VAL A 196 40.15 0.36 -19.59
N LEU A 197 41.08 -0.60 -19.69
CA LEU A 197 42.33 -0.59 -18.91
C LEU A 197 43.29 0.53 -19.32
N ALA A 198 43.17 1.07 -20.54
CA ALA A 198 43.88 2.27 -20.95
C ALA A 198 43.30 3.55 -20.33
N SER A 199 42.02 3.53 -19.95
CA SER A 199 41.28 4.70 -19.44
C SER A 199 41.14 4.72 -17.92
N GLY A 200 41.33 3.58 -17.25
CA GLY A 200 41.20 3.43 -15.80
C GLY A 200 41.50 2.00 -15.34
N ASP A 201 41.21 1.72 -14.08
CA ASP A 201 41.49 0.43 -13.42
C ASP A 201 40.23 -0.36 -13.03
N HIS A 202 39.04 0.09 -13.44
CA HIS A 202 37.78 -0.57 -13.10
C HIS A 202 36.65 -0.33 -14.13
N ILE A 203 35.57 -1.10 -14.01
CA ILE A 203 34.25 -0.86 -14.61
C ILE A 203 33.21 -0.90 -13.49
N ASP A 204 32.37 0.13 -13.42
CA ASP A 204 31.20 0.14 -12.54
C ASP A 204 29.92 -0.17 -13.32
N TYR A 205 29.23 -1.24 -12.92
CA TYR A 205 27.86 -1.50 -13.37
C TYR A 205 26.89 -0.78 -12.44
N VAL A 206 26.08 0.13 -13.00
CA VAL A 206 25.13 0.96 -12.24
C VAL A 206 23.72 0.85 -12.83
N ALA A 207 22.72 0.79 -11.94
CA ALA A 207 21.30 0.91 -12.29
C ALA A 207 20.81 -0.01 -13.43
N GLN A 208 21.22 -1.28 -13.45
CA GLN A 208 20.82 -2.25 -14.47
C GLN A 208 19.70 -3.18 -13.98
N CYS A 209 18.81 -3.54 -14.89
CA CYS A 209 17.86 -4.63 -14.71
C CYS A 209 18.05 -5.64 -15.84
N LEU A 210 17.89 -6.92 -15.51
CA LEU A 210 17.94 -8.01 -16.48
C LEU A 210 16.54 -8.59 -16.67
N ILE A 211 16.26 -9.03 -17.89
CA ILE A 211 15.22 -10.01 -18.16
C ILE A 211 15.90 -11.36 -18.39
N PHE A 212 15.41 -12.38 -17.72
CA PHE A 212 15.97 -13.72 -17.73
C PHE A 212 14.95 -14.73 -18.22
N ASN A 213 15.37 -15.59 -19.16
CA ASN A 213 14.60 -16.72 -19.64
C ASN A 213 15.13 -18.02 -19.01
N PRO A 214 14.42 -18.60 -18.03
CA PRO A 214 14.88 -19.82 -17.37
C PRO A 214 14.84 -21.05 -18.29
N THR A 215 14.12 -21.00 -19.42
CA THR A 215 14.06 -22.12 -20.37
C THR A 215 15.31 -22.20 -21.24
N THR A 216 15.88 -21.04 -21.63
CA THR A 216 17.06 -20.99 -22.51
C THR A 216 18.34 -20.64 -21.77
N GLY A 217 18.24 -20.11 -20.55
CA GLY A 217 19.37 -19.53 -19.82
C GLY A 217 19.78 -18.14 -20.32
N GLU A 218 19.03 -17.55 -21.26
CA GLU A 218 19.34 -16.23 -21.80
C GLU A 218 19.05 -15.14 -20.77
N ALA A 219 20.04 -14.28 -20.52
CA ALA A 219 19.88 -13.04 -19.77
C ALA A 219 20.14 -11.86 -20.72
N ASN A 220 19.22 -10.91 -20.74
CA ASN A 220 19.31 -9.73 -21.59
C ASN A 220 19.03 -8.46 -20.78
N SER A 221 19.47 -7.30 -21.27
CA SER A 221 19.12 -6.02 -20.66
C SER A 221 17.61 -5.81 -20.73
N TRP A 222 17.00 -5.44 -19.60
CA TRP A 222 15.60 -5.05 -19.58
C TRP A 222 15.46 -3.54 -19.50
N VAL A 223 14.77 -2.99 -20.48
CA VAL A 223 14.28 -1.61 -20.49
C VAL A 223 12.76 -1.70 -20.61
N PRO A 224 11.98 -1.22 -19.61
CA PRO A 224 10.53 -1.32 -19.67
C PRO A 224 10.00 -0.56 -20.89
N SER A 225 9.26 -1.24 -21.74
CA SER A 225 8.51 -0.60 -22.82
C SER A 225 7.30 0.15 -22.26
N ILE A 226 6.67 1.03 -23.04
CA ILE A 226 5.42 1.67 -22.60
C ILE A 226 4.29 0.65 -22.36
N SER A 227 4.32 -0.47 -23.10
CA SER A 227 3.40 -1.60 -22.89
C SER A 227 3.64 -2.30 -21.55
N ASP A 228 4.87 -2.28 -21.04
CA ASP A 228 5.21 -2.80 -19.71
C ASP A 228 4.77 -1.83 -18.60
N VAL A 229 4.96 -0.53 -18.84
CA VAL A 229 4.56 0.52 -17.90
C VAL A 229 3.04 0.60 -17.72
N PHE A 230 2.26 0.42 -18.79
CA PHE A 230 0.79 0.46 -18.72
C PHE A 230 0.14 -0.90 -18.44
N ALA A 231 0.94 -1.93 -18.20
CA ALA A 231 0.44 -3.24 -17.86
C ALA A 231 -0.08 -3.33 -16.42
N THR A 232 -1.07 -4.19 -16.22
CA THR A 232 -1.69 -4.49 -14.92
C THR A 232 -1.65 -5.99 -14.60
N ASP A 233 -0.80 -6.73 -15.30
CA ASP A 233 -0.65 -8.19 -15.19
C ASP A 233 0.70 -8.58 -14.57
N TRP A 234 1.28 -7.68 -13.77
CA TRP A 234 2.52 -7.95 -13.06
C TRP A 234 2.29 -8.84 -11.83
N GLU A 235 3.26 -9.69 -11.56
CA GLU A 235 3.27 -10.57 -10.40
C GLU A 235 4.68 -10.76 -9.84
N LEU A 236 4.74 -11.07 -8.54
CA LEU A 236 5.95 -11.45 -7.86
C LEU A 236 6.35 -12.88 -8.28
N VAL A 237 7.63 -13.10 -8.54
CA VAL A 237 8.17 -14.45 -8.74
C VAL A 237 8.43 -15.07 -7.37
N MET A 238 7.76 -16.19 -7.09
CA MET A 238 7.88 -17.00 -5.86
C MET A 238 8.78 -18.20 -6.08
#